data_AF-A0A931R9G7-F1
#
_entry.id   AF-A0A931R9G7-F1
#
_cell.length_a   1.000
_cell.length_b   1.000
_cell.length_c   1.000
_cell.angle_alpha   90.00
_cell.angle_beta   90.00
_cell.angle_gamma   90.00
#
_symmetry.space_group_name_H-M   'P 1'
#
loop_
_entity.id
_entity.type
_entity.pdbx_description
1 polymer ?
#
loop_
_entity_poly.entity_id
_entity_poly.type
_entity_poly.pdbx_seq_one_letter_code
_entity_poly.pdbx_strand_id
1 'polypeptide(L)'
;MNVIYKITYPNGKIYVGQDRTDSINYFGSADSDLIAKDFGRDQRRRFTVTREILWESETAIDAEVSQKEVEFIVALRSNDPSVGYNQWPKFKG
;
A
#
# COMPACT_ATOMS: atom_id res chain seq x y z
N MET A 1 -9.81 12.49 8.63
CA MET A 1 -10.40 11.28 8.00
C MET A 1 -9.39 10.16 8.13
N ASN A 2 -9.81 8.97 8.56
CA ASN A 2 -8.98 7.78 8.48
C ASN A 2 -9.23 7.11 7.13
N VAL A 3 -8.16 6.72 6.44
CA VAL A 3 -8.20 6.19 5.08
C VAL A 3 -7.35 4.93 5.00
N ILE A 4 -7.85 3.88 4.36
CA ILE A 4 -7.01 2.82 3.80
C ILE A 4 -6.87 3.11 2.31
N TYR A 5 -5.63 3.16 1.83
CA TYR A 5 -5.32 3.39 0.42
C TYR A 5 -4.51 2.24 -0.17
N LYS A 6 -4.50 2.21 -1.49
CA LYS A 6 -3.66 1.34 -2.32
C LYS A 6 -2.82 2.19 -3.25
N ILE A 7 -1.52 1.93 -3.29
CA ILE A 7 -0.62 2.41 -4.34
C ILE A 7 -0.43 1.31 -5.36
N THR A 8 -0.62 1.61 -6.64
CA THR A 8 -0.30 0.70 -7.75
C THR A 8 0.93 1.19 -8.49
N TYR A 9 1.92 0.31 -8.65
CA TYR A 9 3.19 0.58 -9.32
C TYR A 9 3.15 0.17 -10.80
N PRO A 10 4.09 0.64 -11.65
CA PRO A 10 4.08 0.34 -13.09
C PRO A 10 4.16 -1.14 -13.45
N ASN A 11 4.73 -1.98 -12.58
CA ASN A 11 4.81 -3.43 -12.76
C ASN A 11 3.52 -4.16 -12.35
N GLY A 12 2.46 -3.42 -11.98
CA GLY A 12 1.19 -3.97 -11.51
C GLY A 12 1.18 -4.37 -10.04
N LYS A 13 2.33 -4.34 -9.34
CA LYS A 13 2.37 -4.64 -7.91
C LYS A 13 1.74 -3.51 -7.10
N ILE A 14 1.20 -3.87 -5.94
CA ILE A 14 0.48 -2.95 -5.06
C ILE A 14 1.11 -2.82 -3.68
N TYR A 15 0.82 -1.71 -3.01
CA TYR A 15 1.05 -1.52 -1.58
C TYR A 15 -0.24 -1.00 -0.94
N VAL A 16 -0.68 -1.63 0.14
CA VAL A 16 -1.83 -1.18 0.93
C VAL A 16 -1.29 -0.52 2.21
N GLY A 17 -1.82 0.65 2.54
CA GLY A 17 -1.44 1.35 3.76
C GLY A 17 -2.59 2.17 4.32
N GLN A 18 -2.45 2.62 5.56
CA GLN A 18 -3.36 3.56 6.20
C GLN A 18 -2.82 5.01 6.20
N ASP A 19 -3.73 5.98 6.15
CA ASP A 19 -3.48 7.41 6.35
C ASP A 19 -4.51 7.97 7.33
N ARG A 20 -4.06 8.50 8.46
CA ARG A 20 -4.91 9.07 9.52
C ARG A 20 -4.95 10.60 9.49
N THR A 21 -4.22 11.18 8.55
CA THR A 21 -4.06 12.63 8.38
C THR A 21 -4.88 13.17 7.21
N ASP A 22 -5.35 12.28 6.33
CA ASP A 22 -6.03 12.62 5.08
C ASP A 22 -5.20 13.52 4.17
N SER A 23 -3.91 13.21 4.06
CA SER A 23 -2.99 14.03 3.29
C SER A 23 -2.99 13.62 1.82
N ILE A 24 -3.33 14.57 0.95
CA ILE A 24 -3.29 14.37 -0.51
C ILE A 24 -1.89 14.01 -1.04
N ASN A 25 -0.83 14.35 -0.32
CA ASN A 25 0.56 14.10 -0.72
C ASN A 25 1.20 12.87 -0.04
N TYR A 26 0.43 12.06 0.68
CA TYR A 26 0.95 10.89 1.38
C TYR A 26 0.82 9.61 0.54
N PHE A 27 1.97 9.07 0.11
CA PHE A 27 2.08 7.86 -0.74
C PHE A 27 2.61 6.63 0.03
N GLY A 28 2.57 6.69 1.35
CA GLY A 28 2.85 5.56 2.24
C GLY A 28 4.30 5.34 2.62
N SER A 29 4.50 4.22 3.32
CA SER A 29 5.76 3.85 3.97
C SER A 29 6.31 2.52 3.46
N ALA A 30 6.00 2.19 2.20
CA ALA A 30 6.50 0.98 1.56
C ALA A 30 8.03 0.95 1.54
N ASP A 31 8.62 -0.22 1.74
CA ASP A 31 10.08 -0.41 1.75
C ASP A 31 10.68 -0.04 0.37
N SER A 32 11.48 1.03 0.35
CA SER A 32 12.09 1.55 -0.87
C SER A 32 13.09 0.58 -1.50
N ASP A 33 13.80 -0.20 -0.70
CA ASP A 33 14.77 -1.19 -1.17
C ASP A 33 14.06 -2.42 -1.76
N LEU A 34 12.88 -2.76 -1.25
CA LEU A 34 12.04 -3.81 -1.83
C LEU A 34 11.52 -3.40 -3.21
N ILE A 35 10.95 -2.21 -3.32
CA ILE A 35 10.46 -1.67 -4.60
C ILE A 35 11.60 -1.53 -5.60
N ALA A 36 12.75 -1.03 -5.15
CA ALA A 36 13.95 -0.85 -5.96
C ALA A 36 14.40 -2.12 -6.71
N LYS A 37 14.13 -3.32 -6.17
CA LYS A 37 14.49 -4.59 -6.83
C LYS A 37 13.74 -4.83 -8.14
N ASP A 38 12.56 -4.24 -8.31
CA ASP A 38 11.73 -4.42 -9.50
C ASP A 38 11.93 -3.34 -10.57
N PHE A 39 12.72 -2.28 -10.29
CA PHE A 39 12.88 -1.15 -11.20
C PHE A 39 14.35 -0.79 -11.45
N GLY A 40 14.75 -0.87 -12.72
CA GLY A 40 16.06 -0.42 -13.19
C GLY A 40 16.22 1.11 -13.13
N ARG A 41 17.46 1.59 -13.26
CA ARG A 41 17.78 3.03 -13.14
C ARG A 41 16.97 3.90 -14.12
N ASP A 42 16.78 3.45 -15.36
CA ASP A 42 16.07 4.23 -16.37
C ASP A 42 14.56 4.32 -16.11
N GLN A 43 13.94 3.25 -15.60
CA GLN A 43 12.53 3.27 -15.18
C GLN A 43 12.31 4.21 -14.00
N ARG A 44 13.29 4.35 -13.09
CA ARG A 44 13.20 5.29 -11.96
C ARG A 44 13.27 6.76 -12.36
N ARG A 45 13.76 7.09 -13.55
CA ARG A 45 13.82 8.49 -14.03
C ARG A 45 12.42 9.08 -14.21
N ARG A 46 11.47 8.23 -14.60
CA ARG A 46 10.08 8.60 -14.78
C ARG A 46 9.22 7.34 -14.67
N PHE A 47 8.38 7.31 -13.65
CA PHE A 47 7.28 6.38 -13.59
C PHE A 47 6.08 7.03 -12.91
N THR A 48 4.92 6.43 -13.12
CA THR A 48 3.66 6.86 -12.52
C THR A 48 3.23 5.83 -11.51
N VAL A 49 2.68 6.30 -10.40
CA VAL A 49 1.96 5.47 -9.45
C VAL A 49 0.55 6.03 -9.32
N THR A 50 -0.40 5.15 -8.99
CA THR A 50 -1.79 5.54 -8.73
C THR A 50 -2.12 5.27 -7.28
N ARG A 51 -2.57 6.29 -6.55
CA ARG A 51 -3.14 6.15 -5.20
C ARG A 51 -4.66 6.08 -5.31
N GLU A 52 -5.27 5.08 -4.68
CA GLU A 52 -6.71 4.84 -4.64
C GLU A 52 -7.16 4.68 -3.18
N ILE A 53 -8.24 5.35 -2.78
CA ILE A 53 -8.88 5.13 -1.47
C ILE A 53 -9.71 3.85 -1.57
N LEU A 54 -9.41 2.88 -0.70
CA LEU A 54 -10.14 1.61 -0.59
C LEU A 54 -11.27 1.69 0.45
N TRP A 55 -11.05 2.48 1.50
CA TRP A 55 -11.98 2.66 2.60
C TRP A 55 -11.66 3.95 3.37
N GLU A 56 -12.67 4.59 3.93
CA GLU A 56 -12.52 5.77 4.75
C GLU A 56 -13.54 5.82 5.90
N SER A 57 -13.19 6.51 6.98
CA SER A 57 -14.06 6.73 8.14
C SER A 57 -13.65 7.94 8.96
N GLU A 58 -14.63 8.74 9.39
CA GLU A 58 -14.42 9.86 10.30
C GLU A 58 -14.35 9.44 11.77
N THR A 59 -14.98 8.33 12.13
CA THR A 59 -15.22 7.94 13.52
C THR A 59 -14.48 6.69 13.96
N ALA A 60 -13.85 5.96 13.02
CA ALA A 60 -13.15 4.73 13.34
C ALA A 60 -11.99 4.99 14.31
N ILE A 61 -11.83 4.11 15.29
CA ILE A 61 -10.69 4.14 16.19
C ILE A 61 -9.48 3.48 15.54
N ASP A 62 -8.28 3.80 16.03
CA ASP A 62 -7.00 3.29 15.52
C ASP A 62 -6.98 1.77 15.30
N ALA A 63 -7.58 1.01 16.22
CA ALA A 63 -7.64 -0.45 16.14
C ALA A 63 -8.48 -0.95 14.96
N GLU A 64 -9.60 -0.29 14.66
CA GLU A 64 -10.47 -0.62 13.52
C GLU A 64 -9.76 -0.29 12.20
N VAL A 65 -9.05 0.83 12.14
CA VAL A 65 -8.26 1.21 10.95
C VAL A 65 -7.17 0.18 10.69
N SER A 66 -6.41 -0.22 11.72
CA SER A 66 -5.36 -1.25 11.57
C SER A 66 -5.93 -2.62 11.23
N GLN A 67 -7.12 -2.97 11.74
CA GLN A 67 -7.80 -4.19 11.32
C GLN A 67 -8.22 -4.14 9.86
N LYS A 68 -8.79 -3.01 9.40
CA LYS A 68 -9.17 -2.81 7.99
C LYS A 68 -7.96 -2.87 7.06
N GLU A 69 -6.83 -2.30 7.45
CA GLU A 69 -5.58 -2.40 6.70
C GLU A 69 -5.19 -3.88 6.47
N VAL A 70 -5.22 -4.70 7.53
CA VAL A 70 -4.92 -6.14 7.43
C VAL A 70 -5.91 -6.87 6.53
N GLU A 71 -7.21 -6.58 6.66
CA GLU A 71 -8.25 -7.17 5.81
C GLU A 71 -7.96 -6.91 4.33
N PHE A 72 -7.63 -5.67 3.96
CA PHE A 72 -7.30 -5.32 2.57
C PHE A 72 -5.96 -5.92 2.11
N ILE A 73 -4.93 -5.95 2.97
CA ILE A 73 -3.65 -6.58 2.63
C ILE A 73 -3.87 -8.05 2.26
N VAL A 74 -4.67 -8.78 3.04
CA VAL A 74 -4.95 -10.21 2.79
C VAL A 74 -5.88 -10.37 1.58
N ALA A 75 -6.96 -9.60 1.49
CA ALA A 75 -7.94 -9.72 0.40
C ALA A 75 -7.33 -9.42 -0.97
N LEU A 76 -6.43 -8.43 -1.05
CA LEU A 76 -5.73 -8.05 -2.28
C LEU A 76 -4.39 -8.78 -2.45
N ARG A 77 -4.01 -9.62 -1.47
CA ARG A 77 -2.72 -10.33 -1.42
C ARG A 77 -1.52 -9.40 -1.57
N SER A 78 -1.60 -8.15 -1.11
CA SER A 78 -0.47 -7.22 -1.25
C SER A 78 0.75 -7.63 -0.42
N ASN A 79 0.61 -8.64 0.44
CA ASN A 79 1.70 -9.29 1.17
C ASN A 79 2.38 -10.44 0.42
N ASP A 80 1.80 -10.93 -0.68
CA ASP A 80 2.45 -11.88 -1.58
C ASP A 80 3.49 -11.14 -2.44
N PRO A 81 4.79 -11.50 -2.40
CA PRO A 81 5.83 -10.81 -3.17
C PRO A 81 5.63 -10.79 -4.69
N SER A 82 4.77 -11.67 -5.22
CA SER A 82 4.37 -11.67 -6.63
C SER A 82 3.28 -10.64 -6.95
N VAL A 83 2.53 -10.17 -5.95
CA VAL A 83 1.39 -9.26 -6.09
C VAL A 83 1.66 -7.88 -5.48
N GLY A 84 2.44 -7.79 -4.41
CA GLY A 84 2.62 -6.52 -3.71
C GLY A 84 3.86 -6.41 -2.83
N TYR A 85 3.90 -5.29 -2.10
CA TYR A 85 5.06 -4.82 -1.33
C TYR A 85 4.82 -4.79 0.18
N ASN A 86 3.64 -5.16 0.68
CA ASN A 86 3.46 -5.32 2.12
C ASN A 86 4.29 -6.53 2.59
N GLN A 87 4.96 -6.40 3.74
CA GLN A 87 5.70 -7.51 4.35
C GLN A 87 4.97 -8.11 5.55
N TRP A 88 3.95 -7.40 6.04
CA TRP A 88 3.10 -7.80 7.14
C TRP A 88 1.61 -7.66 6.75
N PRO A 89 0.74 -8.59 7.16
CA PRO A 89 1.07 -9.87 7.78
C PRO A 89 1.89 -10.77 6.84
N LYS A 90 2.69 -11.67 7.41
CA LYS A 90 3.50 -12.62 6.59
C LYS A 90 2.59 -13.42 5.67
N PHE A 91 2.93 -13.47 4.39
CA PHE A 91 2.24 -14.32 3.42
C PHE A 91 2.42 -15.79 3.79
N LYS A 92 1.32 -16.56 3.74
CA LYS A 92 1.31 -17.96 4.21
C LYS A 92 1.32 -19.02 3.11
N GLY A 93 1.28 -18.62 1.84
CA GLY A 93 1.24 -19.56 0.70
C GLY A 93 -0.12 -20.21 0.52
#